data_AF-W1J3T3-F1
#
_entry.id   AF-W1J3T3-F1
#
_cell.length_a   1.000
_cell.length_b   1.000
_cell.length_c   1.000
_cell.angle_alpha   90.00
_cell.angle_beta   90.00
_cell.angle_gamma   90.00
#
_symmetry.space_group_name_H-M   'P 1'
#
loop_
_entity.id
_entity.type
_entity.pdbx_description
1 polymer ?
#
loop_
_entity_poly.entity_id
_entity_poly.type
_entity_poly.pdbx_seq_one_letter_code
_entity_poly.pdbx_strand_id
1 'polypeptide(L)'
;MMSTGYFLTKGQIDIYGCTAFGIHLSSRHGIAYELAEMLLFAEGLEKKGLTRYVESIFYDSGSCTCNFEFTHDVEKYSKIADQIELVAMEHISQFEIFDNICHGNTQRN
;
A
#
# COMPACT_ATOMS: atom_id res chain seq x y z
N MET A 1 13.17 -5.58 -38.95
CA MET A 1 13.18 -5.09 -37.54
C MET A 1 11.74 -4.97 -37.09
N MET A 2 11.26 -5.88 -36.24
CA MET A 2 9.95 -5.70 -35.61
C MET A 2 10.14 -4.78 -34.41
N SER A 3 9.55 -3.58 -34.49
CA SER A 3 9.45 -2.67 -33.36
C SER A 3 8.44 -3.27 -32.39
N THR A 4 8.91 -3.87 -31.30
CA THR A 4 8.08 -4.30 -30.17
C THR A 4 7.49 -3.06 -29.53
N GLY A 5 6.32 -2.63 -30.01
CA GLY A 5 5.56 -1.56 -29.40
C GLY A 5 5.11 -2.01 -28.01
N TYR A 6 5.81 -1.56 -26.98
CA TYR A 6 5.32 -1.62 -25.61
C TYR A 6 4.01 -0.83 -25.56
N PHE A 7 2.88 -1.53 -25.49
CA PHE A 7 1.61 -0.92 -25.15
C PHE A 7 1.75 -0.39 -23.72
N LEU A 8 2.00 0.91 -23.58
CA LEU A 8 1.75 1.63 -22.34
C LEU A 8 0.24 1.53 -22.08
N THR A 9 -0.17 0.52 -21.32
CA THR A 9 -1.51 0.49 -20.72
C THR A 9 -1.66 1.79 -19.96
N LYS A 10 -2.48 2.70 -20.49
CA LYS A 10 -2.91 3.89 -19.75
C LYS A 10 -3.44 3.39 -18.40
N GLY A 11 -2.96 3.99 -17.30
CA GLY A 11 -3.40 3.61 -15.96
C GLY A 11 -4.92 3.50 -15.89
N GLN A 12 -5.42 2.49 -15.18
CA GLN A 12 -6.86 2.23 -15.11
C GLN A 12 -7.61 3.37 -14.39
N ILE A 13 -6.88 4.14 -13.58
CA ILE A 13 -7.36 5.24 -12.76
C ILE A 13 -6.42 6.44 -12.97
N ASP A 14 -6.99 7.65 -13.08
CA ASP A 14 -6.23 8.90 -13.12
C ASP A 14 -5.67 9.20 -11.72
N ILE A 15 -4.40 8.88 -11.51
CA ILE A 15 -3.73 8.84 -10.19
C ILE A 15 -3.09 10.19 -9.81
N TYR A 16 -3.83 11.29 -9.92
CA TYR A 16 -3.50 12.49 -9.15
C TYR A 16 -3.82 12.22 -7.67
N GLY A 17 -2.97 11.46 -6.99
CA GLY A 17 -2.94 11.27 -5.53
C GLY A 17 -4.30 11.04 -4.86
N CYS A 18 -4.69 9.79 -4.63
CA CYS A 18 -5.91 9.51 -3.88
C CYS A 18 -5.62 9.73 -2.40
N THR A 19 -6.41 10.56 -1.71
CA THR A 19 -6.32 10.68 -0.24
C THR A 19 -7.47 9.93 0.39
N ALA A 20 -7.18 8.98 1.27
CA ALA A 20 -8.17 8.22 2.02
C ALA A 20 -7.84 8.29 3.51
N PHE A 21 -8.82 8.68 4.33
CA PHE A 21 -8.65 8.80 5.79
C PHE A 21 -7.44 9.64 6.23
N GLY A 22 -7.08 10.65 5.42
CA GLY A 22 -5.91 11.51 5.65
C GLY A 22 -4.57 10.93 5.17
N ILE A 23 -4.55 9.73 4.59
CA ILE A 23 -3.35 9.07 4.07
C ILE A 23 -3.27 9.24 2.56
N HIS A 24 -2.09 9.59 2.05
CA HIS A 24 -1.83 9.67 0.61
C HIS A 24 -1.61 8.28 0.01
N LEU A 25 -2.40 7.90 -1.00
CA LEU A 25 -2.31 6.63 -1.71
C LEU A 25 -1.82 6.84 -3.14
N SER A 26 -0.82 6.07 -3.54
CA SER A 26 -0.27 6.14 -4.90
C SER A 26 0.16 4.76 -5.41
N SER A 27 -0.07 4.51 -6.69
CA SER A 27 0.37 3.28 -7.38
C SER A 27 1.24 3.68 -8.57
N ARG A 28 2.35 2.96 -8.80
CA ARG A 28 3.28 3.24 -9.91
C ARG A 28 2.58 3.28 -11.28
N HIS A 29 1.57 2.43 -11.49
CA HIS A 29 0.89 2.29 -12.77
C HIS A 29 -0.62 2.56 -12.70
N GLY A 30 -1.15 2.97 -11.55
CA GLY A 30 -2.57 3.29 -11.38
C GLY A 30 -3.47 2.07 -11.61
N ILE A 31 -3.02 0.91 -11.13
CA ILE A 31 -3.75 -0.35 -11.30
C ILE A 31 -4.83 -0.45 -10.22
N ALA A 32 -6.05 -0.79 -10.62
CA ALA A 32 -7.23 -0.71 -9.77
C ALA A 32 -7.17 -1.63 -8.55
N TYR A 33 -6.63 -2.86 -8.71
CA TYR A 33 -6.53 -3.80 -7.58
C TYR A 33 -5.51 -3.34 -6.53
N GLU A 34 -4.42 -2.69 -6.95
CA GLU A 34 -3.41 -2.13 -6.04
C GLU A 34 -4.02 -1.01 -5.20
N LEU A 35 -4.80 -0.13 -5.84
CA LEU A 35 -5.54 0.92 -5.14
C LEU A 35 -6.57 0.34 -4.18
N ALA A 36 -7.25 -0.76 -4.55
CA ALA A 36 -8.21 -1.43 -3.68
C ALA A 36 -7.53 -1.99 -2.42
N GLU A 37 -6.38 -2.65 -2.55
CA GLU A 37 -5.58 -3.11 -1.39
C GLU A 37 -5.22 -1.94 -0.47
N MET A 38 -4.66 -0.86 -1.02
CA MET A 38 -4.28 0.33 -0.25
C MET A 38 -5.48 0.98 0.45
N LEU A 39 -6.65 1.04 -0.21
CA LEU A 39 -7.87 1.63 0.35
C LEU A 39 -8.43 0.79 1.51
N LEU A 40 -8.45 -0.53 1.36
CA LEU A 40 -8.89 -1.45 2.41
C LEU A 40 -7.94 -1.40 3.61
N PHE A 41 -6.63 -1.32 3.37
CA PHE A 41 -5.65 -1.11 4.42
C PHE A 41 -5.87 0.21 5.16
N ALA A 42 -6.08 1.33 4.45
CA ALA A 42 -6.37 2.62 5.06
C ALA A 42 -7.67 2.60 5.90
N GLU A 43 -8.71 1.92 5.42
CA GLU A 43 -9.94 1.70 6.20
C GLU A 43 -9.67 0.86 7.47
N GLY A 44 -8.86 -0.18 7.36
CA GLY A 44 -8.43 -1.02 8.49
C GLY A 44 -7.66 -0.24 9.55
N LEU A 45 -6.78 0.68 9.13
CA LEU A 45 -6.07 1.59 10.03
C LEU A 45 -7.04 2.52 10.76
N GLU A 46 -8.03 3.07 10.05
CA GLU A 46 -9.02 3.99 10.64
C GLU A 46 -9.86 3.27 11.70
N LYS A 47 -10.30 2.04 11.42
CA LYS A 47 -11.05 1.20 12.38
C LYS A 47 -10.27 0.92 13.66
N LYS A 48 -8.93 0.95 13.62
CA LYS A 48 -8.05 0.80 14.80
C LYS A 48 -7.52 2.12 15.36
N GLY A 49 -7.89 3.27 14.78
CA GLY A 49 -7.41 4.59 15.19
C GLY A 49 -5.91 4.81 14.94
N LEU A 50 -5.37 4.18 13.90
CA LEU A 50 -3.94 4.17 13.56
C LEU A 50 -3.58 5.09 12.38
N THR A 51 -4.56 5.70 11.72
CA THR A 51 -4.35 6.54 10.51
C THR A 51 -3.34 7.66 10.73
N ARG A 52 -3.30 8.25 11.93
CA ARG A 52 -2.32 9.29 12.29
C ARG A 52 -0.85 8.88 12.24
N TYR A 53 -0.55 7.58 12.18
CA TYR A 53 0.81 7.06 12.21
C TYR A 53 1.39 6.77 10.82
N VAL A 54 0.56 6.83 9.78
CA VAL A 54 0.92 6.53 8.39
C VAL A 54 0.70 7.78 7.54
N GLU A 55 1.75 8.29 6.93
CA GLU A 55 1.72 9.52 6.12
C GLU A 55 1.32 9.20 4.67
N SER A 56 1.93 8.16 4.10
CA SER A 56 1.70 7.76 2.72
C SER A 56 1.83 6.24 2.51
N ILE A 57 1.15 5.76 1.48
CA ILE A 57 1.16 4.36 1.03
C ILE A 57 1.45 4.37 -0.47
N PHE A 58 2.46 3.60 -0.87
CA PHE A 58 2.89 3.49 -2.26
C PHE A 58 2.95 2.04 -2.71
N TYR A 59 2.21 1.71 -3.76
CA TYR A 59 2.29 0.40 -4.42
C TYR A 59 3.26 0.43 -5.60
N ASP A 60 4.35 -0.34 -5.50
CA ASP A 60 5.27 -0.57 -6.60
C ASP A 60 4.84 -1.81 -7.39
N SER A 61 4.14 -1.57 -8.50
CA SER A 61 3.73 -2.62 -9.45
C SER A 61 4.90 -3.43 -10.03
N GLY A 62 6.12 -2.88 -10.05
CA GLY A 62 7.31 -3.53 -10.60
C GLY A 62 7.85 -4.65 -9.70
N SER A 63 7.73 -4.48 -8.39
CA SER A 63 8.12 -5.46 -7.36
C SER A 63 6.92 -6.14 -6.70
N CYS A 64 5.69 -5.80 -7.11
CA CYS A 64 4.45 -6.22 -6.45
C CYS A 64 4.46 -5.96 -4.94
N THR A 65 5.05 -4.84 -4.50
CA THR A 65 5.28 -4.54 -3.08
C THR A 65 4.67 -3.20 -2.70
N CYS A 66 3.89 -3.20 -1.62
CA CYS A 66 3.40 -1.99 -0.98
C CYS A 66 4.42 -1.46 0.04
N ASN A 67 4.62 -0.15 0.05
CA ASN A 67 5.54 0.53 0.95
C ASN A 67 4.78 1.57 1.77
N PHE A 68 5.23 1.79 2.99
CA PHE A 68 4.60 2.71 3.94
C PHE A 68 5.59 3.77 4.39
N GLU A 69 5.14 5.01 4.42
CA GLU A 69 5.83 6.10 5.10
C GLU A 69 5.14 6.33 6.45
N PHE A 70 5.91 6.21 7.52
CA PHE A 70 5.41 6.37 8.87
C PHE A 70 5.82 7.72 9.45
N THR A 71 4.99 8.24 10.34
CA THR A 71 5.38 9.35 11.21
C THR A 71 6.53 8.96 12.15
N HIS A 72 7.22 9.97 12.70
CA HIS A 72 8.29 9.79 13.67
C HIS A 72 7.89 9.08 14.99
N ASP A 73 6.59 8.96 15.26
CA ASP A 73 6.06 8.27 16.44
C ASP A 73 6.09 6.74 16.30
N VAL A 74 6.39 6.20 15.11
CA VAL A 74 6.43 4.76 14.85
C VAL A 74 7.86 4.25 14.92
N GLU A 75 8.19 3.60 16.02
CA GLU A 75 9.47 2.91 16.17
C GLU A 75 9.37 1.45 15.69
N LYS A 76 10.47 0.95 15.11
CA LYS A 76 10.64 -0.47 14.75
C LYS A 76 10.43 -1.34 16.00
N TYR A 77 9.64 -2.41 15.88
CA TYR A 77 9.27 -3.31 16.99
C TYR A 77 8.43 -2.68 18.12
N SER A 78 7.86 -1.50 17.89
CA SER A 78 6.87 -0.93 18.81
C SER A 78 5.52 -1.63 18.67
N LYS A 79 4.67 -1.54 19.71
CA LYS A 79 3.29 -2.05 19.64
C LYS A 79 2.46 -1.39 18.54
N ILE A 80 2.82 -0.17 18.13
CA ILE A 80 2.15 0.54 17.04
C ILE A 80 2.55 -0.10 15.71
N ALA A 81 3.86 -0.33 15.51
CA ALA A 81 4.38 -1.07 14.36
C ALA A 81 3.71 -2.46 14.23
N ASP A 82 3.64 -3.22 15.32
CA ASP A 82 3.00 -4.55 15.31
C ASP A 82 1.52 -4.47 14.90
N GLN A 83 0.78 -3.45 15.38
CA GLN A 83 -0.62 -3.28 15.03
C GLN A 83 -0.83 -2.88 13.58
N ILE A 84 0.04 -2.02 13.04
CA ILE A 84 0.03 -1.64 11.63
C ILE A 84 0.35 -2.87 10.76
N GLU A 85 1.37 -3.65 11.14
CA GLU A 85 1.73 -4.89 10.45
C GLU A 85 0.56 -5.87 10.42
N LEU A 86 -0.16 -6.06 11.53
CA LEU A 86 -1.35 -6.91 11.57
C LEU A 86 -2.43 -6.47 10.59
N VAL A 87 -2.67 -5.16 10.45
CA VAL A 87 -3.64 -4.64 9.47
C VAL A 87 -3.12 -4.82 8.04
N ALA A 88 -1.82 -4.63 7.80
CA ALA A 88 -1.21 -4.87 6.50
C ALA A 88 -1.34 -6.33 6.09
N MET A 89 -1.11 -7.27 7.01
CA MET A 89 -1.28 -8.71 6.80
C MET A 89 -2.71 -9.11 6.43
N GLU A 90 -3.73 -8.32 6.82
CA GLU A 90 -5.12 -8.60 6.50
C GLU A 90 -5.52 -8.12 5.09
N HIS A 91 -4.86 -7.09 4.56
CA HIS A 91 -5.35 -6.34 3.39
C HIS A 91 -4.37 -6.21 2.23
N ILE A 92 -3.07 -6.31 2.48
CA ILE A 92 -2.03 -6.10 1.48
C ILE A 92 -1.38 -7.43 1.11
N SER A 93 -1.34 -7.77 -0.18
CA SER A 93 -0.80 -9.05 -0.64
C SER A 93 0.69 -9.22 -0.32
N GLN A 94 1.49 -8.18 -0.55
CA GLN A 94 2.92 -8.15 -0.21
C GLN A 94 3.34 -6.71 0.12
N PHE A 95 4.11 -6.56 1.18
CA PHE A 95 4.56 -5.25 1.65
C PHE A 95 5.93 -5.29 2.28
N GLU A 96 6.60 -4.15 2.29
CA GLU A 96 7.85 -3.94 3.02
C GLU A 96 7.56 -3.17 4.32
N ILE A 97 8.07 -3.68 5.43
CA ILE A 97 8.00 -3.00 6.73
C ILE A 97 9.33 -3.15 7.49
N PHE A 98 9.96 -2.02 7.79
CA PHE A 98 11.28 -1.96 8.45
C PHE A 98 12.33 -2.93 7.87
N ASP A 99 12.54 -2.86 6.55
CA ASP A 99 13.48 -3.69 5.78
C ASP A 99 13.09 -5.18 5.67
N ASN A 100 11.88 -5.56 6.05
CA ASN A 100 11.38 -6.93 5.91
C ASN A 100 10.27 -6.99 4.87
N ILE A 101 10.38 -7.95 3.94
CA ILE A 101 9.30 -8.28 3.02
C ILE A 101 8.35 -9.27 3.70
N CYS A 102 7.09 -8.88 3.81
CA CYS A 102 6.01 -9.68 4.38
C CYS A 102 4.97 -10.01 3.30
N HIS A 103 4.29 -11.14 3.47
CA HIS A 103 3.21 -11.59 2.60
C HIS A 103 1.92 -11.66 3.39
N GLY A 104 0.92 -10.88 2.99
CA GLY A 104 -0.37 -10.86 3.67
C GLY A 104 -1.16 -12.14 3.46
N ASN A 105 -2.13 -12.33 4.34
CA ASN A 105 -3.09 -13.42 4.32
C ASN A 105 -4.28 -13.14 3.38
N THR A 106 -4.15 -12.17 2.48
CA THR A 106 -5.20 -11.78 1.53
C THR A 106 -5.60 -12.98 0.69
N GLN A 107 -6.62 -13.72 1.13
CA GLN A 107 -7.23 -14.75 0.32
C GLN A 107 -7.92 -14.02 -0.82
N ARG A 108 -7.39 -14.18 -2.04
CA ARG A 108 -8.06 -13.74 -3.27
C ARG A 108 -9.38 -14.52 -3.37
N ASN A 109 -10.46 -13.95 -2.84
CA ASN A 109 -11.83 -14.38 -3.12
C ASN A 109 -12.19 -14.08 -4.58
#